data_AF-A0A820I1E6-F1
#
_entry.id   AF-A0A820I1E6-F1
#
_cell.length_a   1.000
_cell.length_b   1.000
_cell.length_c   1.000
_cell.angle_alpha   90.00
_cell.angle_beta   90.00
_cell.angle_gamma   90.00
#
_symmetry.space_group_name_H-M   'P 1'
#
loop_
_entity.id
_entity.type
_entity.pdbx_description
1 polymer ?
#
loop_
_entity_poly.entity_id
_entity_poly.type
_entity_poly.pdbx_seq_one_letter_code
_entity_poly.pdbx_strand_id
1 'polypeptide(L)'
;MSSPSTSTASVDIDAIEAVKYNTILFVEVWSFVIFFLGTVGHILSIYVFTRRSLRSNACSQYFLASAVAGLGVVYINIPLRFLQSVFNIDVFASSDVMCRILNWLLNWIKATPLWIVVLACADRLVW
;
A
#
# COMPACT_ATOMS: atom_id res chain seq x y z
N MET A 1 -24.43 50.43 -10.91
CA MET A 1 -23.11 49.95 -11.40
C MET A 1 -22.53 49.05 -10.33
N SER A 2 -22.73 47.73 -10.43
CA SER A 2 -22.15 46.76 -9.48
C SER A 2 -22.35 45.34 -10.01
N SER A 3 -21.32 44.82 -10.69
CA SER A 3 -21.11 43.39 -10.90
C SER A 3 -19.61 43.11 -10.97
N PRO A 4 -19.01 42.53 -9.91
CA PRO A 4 -17.94 41.56 -10.12
C PRO A 4 -17.98 40.43 -9.07
N SER A 5 -18.49 39.26 -9.41
CA SER A 5 -18.37 38.08 -8.53
C SER A 5 -18.21 36.74 -9.26
N THR A 6 -18.14 36.73 -10.58
CA THR A 6 -18.15 35.47 -11.37
C THR A 6 -16.76 34.98 -11.78
N SER A 7 -15.71 35.82 -11.75
CA SER A 7 -14.39 35.45 -12.30
C SER A 7 -13.43 34.80 -11.30
N THR A 8 -13.56 35.08 -10.00
CA THR A 8 -12.70 34.45 -8.97
C THR A 8 -13.12 33.01 -8.71
N ALA A 9 -14.43 32.74 -8.62
CA ALA A 9 -14.95 31.39 -8.39
C ALA A 9 -14.63 30.41 -9.54
N SER A 10 -14.59 30.86 -10.80
CA SER A 10 -14.22 30.00 -11.93
C SER A 10 -12.72 29.66 -11.93
N VAL A 11 -11.85 30.65 -11.64
CA VAL A 11 -10.40 30.45 -11.56
C VAL A 11 -10.02 29.48 -10.42
N ASP A 12 -10.72 29.55 -9.28
CA ASP A 12 -10.49 28.61 -8.16
C ASP A 12 -10.92 27.18 -8.52
N ILE A 13 -12.02 26.99 -9.25
CA ILE A 13 -12.48 25.67 -9.69
C ILE A 13 -11.50 25.05 -10.69
N ASP A 14 -11.03 25.82 -11.66
CA ASP A 14 -10.07 25.37 -12.67
C ASP A 14 -8.73 24.94 -12.02
N ALA A 15 -8.27 25.69 -11.01
CA ALA A 15 -7.08 25.35 -10.24
C ALA A 15 -7.27 24.06 -9.42
N ILE A 16 -8.44 23.88 -8.80
CA ILE A 16 -8.78 22.66 -8.04
C ILE A 16 -8.82 21.43 -8.97
N GLU A 17 -9.39 21.56 -10.17
CA GLU A 17 -9.44 20.46 -11.14
C GLU A 17 -8.05 20.07 -11.64
N ALA A 18 -7.19 21.04 -11.93
CA ALA A 18 -5.81 20.79 -12.33
C ALA A 18 -5.02 20.04 -11.24
N VAL A 19 -5.20 20.42 -9.96
CA VAL A 19 -4.56 19.75 -8.82
C VAL A 19 -5.09 18.32 -8.67
N LYS A 20 -6.41 18.11 -8.78
CA LYS A 20 -7.01 16.78 -8.69
C LYS A 20 -6.48 15.85 -9.78
N TYR A 21 -6.43 16.31 -11.02
CA TYR A 21 -5.94 15.54 -12.15
C TYR A 21 -4.47 15.10 -11.95
N ASN A 22 -3.60 16.04 -11.60
CA ASN A 22 -2.19 15.72 -11.33
C ASN A 22 -2.02 14.75 -10.15
N THR A 23 -2.83 14.89 -9.10
CA THR A 23 -2.79 13.99 -7.94
C THR A 23 -3.19 12.58 -8.32
N ILE A 24 -4.27 12.40 -9.09
CA ILE A 24 -4.75 11.09 -9.54
C ILE A 24 -3.68 10.41 -10.40
N LEU A 25 -3.16 11.13 -11.41
CA LEU A 25 -2.11 10.61 -12.29
C LEU A 25 -0.88 10.16 -11.50
N PHE A 26 -0.43 11.00 -10.55
CA PHE A 26 0.71 10.66 -9.70
C PHE A 26 0.45 9.40 -8.87
N VAL A 27 -0.72 9.30 -8.23
CA VAL A 27 -1.07 8.14 -7.40
C VAL A 27 -1.16 6.86 -8.23
N GLU A 28 -1.73 6.91 -9.43
CA GLU A 28 -1.84 5.73 -10.29
C GLU A 28 -0.45 5.24 -10.75
N VAL A 29 0.36 6.13 -11.32
CA VAL A 29 1.72 5.79 -11.78
C VAL A 29 2.55 5.24 -10.63
N TRP A 30 2.52 5.91 -9.48
CA TRP A 30 3.28 5.48 -8.31
C TRP A 30 2.79 4.14 -7.75
N SER A 31 1.48 3.86 -7.81
CA SER A 31 0.91 2.58 -7.40
C SER A 31 1.42 1.44 -8.28
N PHE A 32 1.49 1.62 -9.61
CA PHE A 32 2.07 0.62 -10.51
C PHE A 32 3.55 0.37 -10.24
N VAL A 33 4.33 1.44 -10.03
CA VAL A 33 5.76 1.32 -9.70
C VAL A 33 5.96 0.54 -8.39
N ILE A 34 5.20 0.87 -7.34
CA ILE A 34 5.23 0.16 -6.06
C ILE A 34 4.79 -1.30 -6.23
N PHE A 35 3.80 -1.58 -7.09
CA PHE A 35 3.37 -2.95 -7.36
C PHE A 35 4.51 -3.79 -7.95
N PHE A 36 5.14 -3.31 -9.02
CA PHE A 36 6.23 -4.03 -9.68
C PHE A 36 7.47 -4.15 -8.79
N LEU A 37 7.92 -3.05 -8.18
CA LEU A 37 9.09 -3.09 -7.30
C LEU A 37 8.82 -3.90 -6.03
N GLY A 38 7.64 -3.78 -5.45
CA GLY A 38 7.23 -4.53 -4.27
C GLY A 38 7.13 -6.02 -4.53
N THR A 39 6.51 -6.43 -5.65
CA THR A 39 6.44 -7.85 -6.04
C THR A 39 7.83 -8.41 -6.31
N VAL A 40 8.64 -7.78 -7.17
CA VAL A 40 9.99 -8.24 -7.47
C VAL A 40 10.85 -8.29 -6.21
N GLY A 41 10.84 -7.25 -5.38
CA GLY A 41 11.65 -7.16 -4.17
C GLY A 41 11.30 -8.25 -3.15
N HIS A 42 10.02 -8.48 -2.89
CA HIS A 42 9.59 -9.53 -1.96
C HIS A 42 9.78 -10.94 -2.53
N ILE A 43 9.55 -11.17 -3.83
CA ILE A 43 9.83 -12.46 -4.49
C ILE A 43 11.32 -12.80 -4.43
N LEU A 44 12.19 -11.83 -4.72
CA LEU A 44 13.65 -12.02 -4.62
C LEU A 44 14.04 -12.35 -3.18
N SER A 45 13.47 -11.64 -2.20
CA SER A 45 13.71 -11.89 -0.78
C SER A 45 13.30 -13.31 -0.38
N ILE A 46 12.12 -13.76 -0.81
CA ILE A 46 11.64 -15.13 -0.57
C ILE A 46 12.58 -16.14 -1.22
N TYR A 47 12.98 -15.93 -2.47
CA TYR A 47 13.88 -16.82 -3.19
C TYR A 47 15.25 -16.94 -2.50
N VAL A 48 15.83 -15.83 -2.07
CA VAL A 48 17.12 -15.78 -1.37
C VAL A 48 17.01 -16.50 -0.01
N PHE A 49 16.00 -16.19 0.80
CA PHE A 49 15.85 -16.76 2.14
C PHE A 49 15.34 -18.22 2.15
N THR A 50 14.76 -18.70 1.05
CA THR A 50 14.38 -20.11 0.90
C THR A 50 15.60 -21.03 0.69
N ARG A 51 16.77 -20.48 0.33
CA ARG A 51 17.99 -21.28 0.17
C ARG A 51 18.39 -21.95 1.49
N ARG A 52 18.64 -23.26 1.42
CA ARG A 52 18.93 -24.14 2.57
C ARG A 52 20.06 -23.65 3.48
N SER A 53 21.02 -22.90 2.92
CA SER A 53 22.17 -22.33 3.63
C SER A 53 21.79 -21.24 4.65
N LEU A 54 20.69 -20.51 4.45
CA LEU A 54 20.28 -19.40 5.35
C LEU A 54 19.20 -19.81 6.36
N ARG A 55 18.52 -20.95 6.17
CA ARG A 55 17.45 -21.42 7.06
C ARG A 55 17.91 -21.83 8.46
N SER A 56 19.23 -21.96 8.70
CA SER A 56 19.78 -22.26 10.03
C SER A 56 19.68 -21.08 11.00
N ASN A 57 19.51 -19.85 10.49
CA ASN A 57 19.43 -18.65 11.31
C ASN A 57 17.96 -18.27 11.54
N ALA A 58 17.56 -18.14 12.82
CA ALA A 58 16.21 -17.69 13.20
C ALA A 58 15.84 -16.35 12.55
N CYS A 59 16.79 -15.41 12.52
CA CYS A 59 16.66 -14.11 11.84
C CYS A 59 16.25 -14.21 10.35
N SER A 60 16.77 -15.21 9.62
CA SER A 60 16.38 -15.42 8.21
C SER A 60 14.92 -15.86 8.06
N GLN A 61 14.36 -16.56 9.05
CA GLN A 61 12.98 -16.99 9.02
C GLN A 61 12.02 -15.81 9.28
N TYR A 62 12.40 -14.89 10.18
CA TYR A 62 11.64 -13.65 10.38
C TYR A 62 11.64 -12.78 9.11
N PHE A 63 12.78 -12.59 8.46
CA PHE A 63 12.81 -11.84 7.19
C PHE A 63 12.00 -12.51 6.08
N LEU A 64 11.99 -13.84 6.01
CA LEU A 64 11.14 -14.58 5.09
C LEU A 64 9.65 -14.36 5.38
N ALA A 65 9.24 -14.44 6.65
CA ALA A 65 7.86 -14.17 7.06
C ALA A 65 7.44 -12.73 6.75
N SER A 66 8.33 -11.76 6.97
CA SER A 66 8.09 -10.35 6.61
C SER A 66 7.94 -10.16 5.11
N ALA A 67 8.74 -10.84 4.28
CA ALA A 67 8.62 -10.79 2.82
C ALA A 67 7.31 -11.40 2.31
N VAL A 68 6.86 -12.51 2.91
CA VAL A 68 5.55 -13.12 2.59
C VAL A 68 4.40 -12.19 2.99
N ALA A 69 4.45 -11.60 4.20
CA ALA A 69 3.47 -10.62 4.64
C ALA A 69 3.44 -9.38 3.73
N GLY A 70 4.61 -8.91 3.30
CA GLY A 70 4.77 -7.80 2.35
C GLY A 70 4.13 -8.07 0.99
N LEU A 71 4.24 -9.29 0.45
CA LEU A 71 3.48 -9.68 -0.74
C LEU A 71 1.98 -9.57 -0.49
N GLY A 72 1.49 -10.06 0.65
CA GLY A 72 0.09 -9.91 1.03
C GLY A 72 -0.39 -8.45 1.02
N VAL A 73 0.42 -7.51 1.52
CA VAL A 73 0.13 -6.07 1.48
C VAL A 73 -0.10 -5.60 0.04
N VAL A 74 0.84 -5.91 -0.86
CA VAL A 74 0.83 -5.47 -2.26
C VAL A 74 -0.37 -6.06 -3.01
N TYR A 75 -0.62 -7.36 -2.83
CA TYR A 75 -1.72 -8.07 -3.50
C TYR A 75 -3.10 -7.74 -2.95
N ILE A 76 -3.24 -7.13 -1.76
CA ILE A 76 -4.55 -6.73 -1.23
C ILE A 76 -4.78 -5.23 -1.44
N ASN A 77 -3.79 -4.37 -1.17
CA ASN A 77 -3.97 -2.92 -1.27
C ASN A 77 -4.13 -2.45 -2.72
N ILE A 78 -3.36 -3.00 -3.66
CA ILE A 78 -3.32 -2.49 -5.03
C ILE A 78 -4.54 -2.92 -5.84
N PRO A 79 -5.00 -4.18 -5.80
CA PRO A 79 -6.23 -4.57 -6.49
C PRO A 79 -7.46 -3.82 -5.97
N LEU A 80 -7.50 -3.54 -4.66
CA LEU A 80 -8.59 -2.76 -4.08
C LEU A 80 -8.62 -1.33 -4.60
N ARG A 81 -7.45 -0.68 -4.69
CA ARG A 81 -7.33 0.66 -5.31
C ARG A 81 -7.65 0.62 -6.81
N PHE A 82 -7.24 -0.44 -7.51
CA PHE A 82 -7.52 -0.62 -8.93
C PHE A 82 -9.02 -0.81 -9.18
N LEU A 83 -9.71 -1.56 -8.32
CA LEU A 83 -11.17 -1.70 -8.35
C LEU A 83 -11.88 -0.35 -8.21
N GLN A 84 -11.40 0.48 -7.29
CA GLN A 84 -11.96 1.81 -7.08
C GLN A 84 -11.67 2.74 -8.26
N SER A 85 -10.45 2.74 -8.82
CA SER A 85 -10.08 3.66 -9.92
C SER A 85 -10.70 3.26 -11.27
N VAL A 86 -10.61 1.97 -11.62
CA VAL A 86 -10.99 1.49 -12.96
C VAL A 86 -12.47 1.14 -13.07
N PHE A 87 -13.01 0.49 -12.04
CA PHE A 87 -14.41 0.04 -12.07
C PHE A 87 -15.36 1.01 -11.36
N ASN A 88 -14.84 2.07 -10.72
CA ASN A 88 -15.63 2.98 -9.88
C ASN A 88 -16.42 2.23 -8.78
N ILE A 89 -15.98 1.02 -8.42
CA ILE A 89 -16.61 0.22 -7.39
C ILE A 89 -15.97 0.59 -6.07
N ASP A 90 -16.67 1.40 -5.29
CA ASP A 90 -16.27 1.69 -3.93
C ASP A 90 -16.72 0.55 -3.01
N VAL A 91 -15.82 -0.41 -2.80
CA VAL A 91 -16.03 -1.56 -1.89
C VAL A 91 -16.30 -1.05 -0.46
N PHE A 92 -15.79 0.12 -0.10
CA PHE A 92 -16.04 0.75 1.19
C PHE A 92 -17.46 1.33 1.30
N ALA A 93 -18.05 1.77 0.19
CA ALA A 93 -19.41 2.30 0.16
C ALA A 93 -20.49 1.21 0.08
N SER A 94 -20.12 -0.01 -0.33
CA SER A 94 -21.08 -1.12 -0.51
C SER A 94 -21.67 -1.64 0.80
N SER A 95 -20.87 -1.73 1.89
CA SER A 95 -21.41 -2.01 3.23
C SER A 95 -20.50 -1.52 4.36
N ASP A 96 -21.10 -0.99 5.43
CA ASP A 96 -20.37 -0.45 6.60
C ASP A 96 -19.51 -1.54 7.30
N VAL A 97 -20.01 -2.77 7.32
CA VAL A 97 -19.29 -3.92 7.92
C VAL A 97 -18.05 -4.28 7.11
N MET A 98 -18.16 -4.40 5.77
CA MET A 98 -16.98 -4.64 4.93
C MET A 98 -15.96 -3.52 5.08
N CYS A 99 -16.39 -2.26 5.06
CA CYS A 99 -15.50 -1.12 5.20
C CYS A 99 -14.64 -1.22 6.48
N ARG A 100 -15.25 -1.53 7.62
CA ARG A 100 -14.55 -1.71 8.90
C ARG A 100 -13.59 -2.88 8.89
N ILE A 101 -14.02 -4.05 8.39
CA ILE A 101 -13.19 -5.26 8.33
C ILE A 101 -12.00 -5.03 7.40
N LEU A 102 -12.24 -4.47 6.22
CA LEU A 102 -11.19 -4.21 5.24
C LEU A 102 -10.20 -3.20 5.78
N ASN A 103 -10.66 -2.10 6.38
CA ASN A 103 -9.78 -1.09 6.95
C ASN A 103 -8.96 -1.67 8.12
N TRP A 104 -9.56 -2.49 8.98
CA TRP A 104 -8.83 -3.22 10.02
C TRP A 104 -7.76 -4.14 9.42
N LEU A 105 -8.13 -4.96 8.44
CA LEU A 105 -7.23 -5.91 7.77
C LEU A 105 -6.07 -5.19 7.07
N LEU A 106 -6.34 -4.10 6.35
CA LEU A 106 -5.34 -3.31 5.66
C LEU A 106 -4.33 -2.68 6.63
N ASN A 107 -4.79 -2.16 7.76
CA ASN A 107 -3.91 -1.62 8.80
C ASN A 107 -3.09 -2.72 9.46
N TRP A 108 -3.71 -3.86 9.74
CA TRP A 108 -3.04 -4.99 10.37
C TRP A 108 -1.92 -5.53 9.46
N ILE A 109 -2.22 -5.77 8.19
CA ILE A 109 -1.28 -6.28 7.19
C ILE A 109 -0.10 -5.31 6.96
N LYS A 110 -0.31 -3.99 7.06
CA LYS A 110 0.78 -2.99 6.99
C LYS A 110 1.66 -3.01 8.24
N ALA A 111 1.10 -3.27 9.41
CA ALA A 111 1.84 -3.30 10.67
C ALA A 111 2.65 -4.59 10.85
N THR A 112 2.13 -5.74 10.40
CA THR A 112 2.76 -7.06 10.52
C THR A 112 4.24 -7.11 10.09
N PRO A 113 4.66 -6.63 8.90
CA PRO A 113 6.06 -6.69 8.50
C PRO A 113 6.98 -5.86 9.41
N LEU A 114 6.49 -4.73 9.95
CA LEU A 114 7.24 -3.90 10.89
C LEU A 114 7.47 -4.65 12.21
N TRP A 115 6.43 -5.27 12.76
CA TRP A 115 6.53 -6.07 13.99
C TRP A 115 7.45 -7.27 13.83
N ILE A 116 7.41 -7.95 12.67
CA ILE A 116 8.31 -9.08 12.39
C ILE A 116 9.78 -8.63 12.36
N VAL A 117 10.07 -7.45 11.78
CA VAL A 117 11.43 -6.91 11.76
C VAL A 117 11.88 -6.50 13.17
N VAL A 118 11.00 -5.90 13.97
CA VAL A 118 11.30 -5.58 15.37
C VAL A 118 11.61 -6.84 16.18
N LEU A 119 10.82 -7.92 16.00
CA LEU A 119 11.09 -9.21 16.63
C LEU A 119 12.43 -9.81 16.18
N ALA A 120 12.78 -9.69 14.90
CA ALA A 120 14.08 -10.13 14.39
C ALA A 120 15.24 -9.37 15.04
N CYS A 121 15.10 -8.06 15.26
CA CYS A 121 16.08 -7.25 15.97
C CYS A 121 16.17 -7.63 17.46
N ALA A 122 15.02 -7.88 18.11
CA ALA A 122 14.99 -8.31 19.51
C ALA A 122 15.66 -9.67 19.70
N ASP A 123 15.37 -10.65 18.83
CA ASP A 123 16.00 -11.99 18.84
C ASP A 123 17.52 -11.89 18.74
N ARG A 124 18.02 -10.96 17.90
CA ARG A 124 19.47 -10.69 17.76
C ARG A 124 20.09 -9.99 18.97
N LEU A 125 19.32 -9.25 19.78
CA LEU A 125 19.85 -8.58 20.97
C LEU A 125 19.91 -9.51 22.19
N VAL A 126 19.08 -10.57 22.19
CA VAL A 126 19.01 -11.55 23.27
C VAL A 126 20.13 -12.60 23.16
N TRP A 127 20.70 -12.81 21.98
CA TRP A 127 21.79 -13.75 21.68
C TRP A 127 23.08 -13.03 21.28
#